data_AF-A0A7Z8QPY1-F1
#
_entry.id   AF-A0A7Z8QPY1-F1
#
_cell.length_a   1.000
_cell.length_b   1.000
_cell.length_c   1.000
_cell.angle_alpha   90.00
_cell.angle_beta   90.00
_cell.angle_gamma   90.00
#
_symmetry.space_group_name_H-M   'P 1'
#
loop_
_entity.id
_entity.type
_entity.pdbx_description
1 polymer ?
#
loop_
_entity_poly.entity_id
_entity_poly.type
_entity_poly.pdbx_seq_one_letter_code
_entity_poly.pdbx_strand_id
1 'polypeptide(L)'
;MTKSKIYYAHSSNEYNKWHLLKEHLNSVSNKAKLYLTDWEAGEEEALISGLLHDLGKYGDRFQARLQGKDSGLDHWSQGAWLALNKPYCSIAAALSIQGHHIGLQYLEANKLRNLNPDSLKLQHPLNLQLSESNPKKLLQRFAADNLQITPPAKTLLSKIEPRVDTMLDIRLLFSALVDADFLDTEAHFQGDINGKQYRKQGQPLEPEDALNILEKHLDAFPENKNKNVSVVRKKLRQNCADSAQKSQGLFTLTAPTGSGKTLAMLCFALAHAKVHNLRRVIVVTEVSQLLSS
;
A
#
# COMPACT_ATOMS: atom_id res chain seq x y z
N MET A 1 -33.95 21.77 10.59
CA MET A 1 -32.87 20.82 10.28
C MET A 1 -31.99 21.45 9.20
N THR A 2 -30.82 21.97 9.57
CA THR A 2 -29.83 22.46 8.60
C THR A 2 -29.32 21.27 7.79
N LYS A 3 -29.45 21.31 6.46
CA LYS A 3 -28.85 20.29 5.59
C LYS A 3 -27.34 20.24 5.88
N SER A 4 -26.83 19.05 6.21
CA SER A 4 -25.39 18.85 6.38
C SER A 4 -24.67 19.24 5.08
N LYS A 5 -23.60 20.03 5.19
CA LYS A 5 -22.80 20.46 4.04
C LYS A 5 -22.07 19.23 3.48
N ILE A 6 -22.13 19.04 2.16
CA ILE A 6 -21.45 17.94 1.47
C ILE A 6 -19.99 18.35 1.20
N TYR A 7 -19.06 17.43 1.42
CA TYR A 7 -17.64 17.59 1.13
C TYR A 7 -17.18 16.54 0.13
N TYR A 8 -16.28 16.96 -0.77
CA TYR A 8 -15.74 16.12 -1.81
C TYR A 8 -14.23 15.91 -1.64
N ALA A 9 -13.76 14.69 -1.90
CA ALA A 9 -12.33 14.36 -1.93
C ALA A 9 -11.69 14.77 -3.27
N HIS A 10 -12.45 14.60 -4.36
CA HIS A 10 -12.01 14.80 -5.73
C HIS A 10 -13.11 15.47 -6.56
N SER A 11 -12.71 16.04 -7.70
CA SER A 11 -13.64 16.64 -8.66
C SER A 11 -14.57 15.59 -9.28
N SER A 12 -15.52 16.06 -10.08
CA SER A 12 -16.38 15.15 -10.84
C SER A 12 -15.61 14.34 -11.87
N ASN A 13 -16.07 13.11 -12.10
CA ASN A 13 -15.65 12.30 -13.25
C ASN A 13 -16.40 12.70 -14.53
N GLU A 14 -16.20 11.97 -15.64
CA GLU A 14 -16.82 12.24 -16.95
C GLU A 14 -18.36 12.19 -16.93
N TYR A 15 -18.95 11.55 -15.92
CA TYR A 15 -20.39 11.44 -15.71
C TYR A 15 -20.94 12.47 -14.71
N ASN A 16 -20.19 13.54 -14.42
CA ASN A 16 -20.53 14.58 -13.45
C ASN A 16 -20.75 14.08 -12.01
N LYS A 17 -20.29 12.87 -11.69
CA LYS A 17 -20.34 12.34 -10.32
C LYS A 17 -19.16 12.86 -9.54
N TRP A 18 -19.42 13.57 -8.44
CA TRP A 18 -18.39 14.04 -7.52
C TRP A 18 -18.02 12.98 -6.50
N HIS A 19 -16.73 12.91 -6.16
CA HIS A 19 -16.24 11.92 -5.20
C HIS A 19 -16.48 12.41 -3.77
N LEU A 20 -17.44 11.84 -3.06
CA LEU A 20 -17.73 12.21 -1.67
C LEU A 20 -16.55 11.88 -0.75
N LEU A 21 -16.17 12.84 0.11
CA LEU A 21 -15.03 12.70 1.00
C LEU A 21 -15.22 11.53 1.98
N LYS A 22 -16.41 11.39 2.58
CA LYS A 22 -16.70 10.27 3.48
C LYS A 22 -16.60 8.90 2.83
N GLU A 23 -16.95 8.79 1.54
CA GLU A 23 -16.87 7.53 0.80
C GLU A 23 -15.42 7.19 0.47
N HIS A 24 -14.64 8.22 0.11
CA HIS A 24 -13.22 8.10 -0.11
C HIS A 24 -12.48 7.62 1.14
N LEU A 25 -12.64 8.34 2.27
CA LEU A 25 -11.97 8.02 3.53
C LEU A 25 -12.29 6.60 4.01
N ASN A 26 -13.57 6.18 3.95
CA ASN A 26 -13.95 4.80 4.30
C ASN A 26 -13.35 3.77 3.35
N SER A 27 -13.38 4.02 2.04
CA SER A 27 -12.85 3.09 1.04
C SER A 27 -11.34 2.90 1.20
N VAL A 28 -10.60 4.00 1.34
CA VAL A 28 -9.14 3.97 1.56
C VAL A 28 -8.80 3.26 2.87
N SER A 29 -9.50 3.59 3.97
CA SER A 29 -9.33 2.94 5.27
C SER A 29 -9.54 1.43 5.22
N ASN A 30 -10.65 0.98 4.61
CA ASN A 30 -10.95 -0.44 4.50
C ASN A 30 -9.97 -1.19 3.60
N LYS A 31 -9.56 -0.60 2.47
CA LYS A 31 -8.57 -1.20 1.57
C LYS A 31 -7.19 -1.29 2.21
N ALA A 32 -6.74 -0.22 2.86
CA ALA A 32 -5.47 -0.20 3.56
C ALA A 32 -5.43 -1.30 4.65
N LYS A 33 -6.51 -1.42 5.45
CA LYS A 33 -6.65 -2.53 6.42
C LYS A 33 -6.59 -3.89 5.74
N LEU A 34 -7.31 -4.09 4.63
CA LEU A 34 -7.35 -5.36 3.92
C LEU A 34 -5.97 -5.81 3.43
N TYR A 35 -5.10 -4.86 3.02
CA TYR A 35 -3.73 -5.19 2.64
C TYR A 35 -2.88 -5.70 3.80
N LEU A 36 -3.22 -5.32 5.02
CA LEU A 36 -2.45 -5.66 6.23
C LEU A 36 -3.16 -6.70 7.12
N THR A 37 -4.20 -7.39 6.65
CA THR A 37 -4.97 -8.36 7.46
C THR A 37 -4.15 -9.54 7.98
N ASP A 38 -3.09 -9.95 7.27
CA ASP A 38 -2.18 -11.00 7.74
C ASP A 38 -1.08 -10.44 8.68
N TRP A 39 -1.14 -9.15 9.00
CA TRP A 39 -0.15 -8.42 9.76
C TRP A 39 -0.81 -7.58 10.86
N GLU A 40 -1.29 -8.29 11.89
CA GLU A 40 -2.13 -7.78 12.98
C GLU A 40 -1.62 -6.47 13.62
N ALA A 41 -0.30 -6.26 13.66
CA ALA A 41 0.29 -5.08 14.28
C ALA A 41 -0.02 -3.77 13.55
N GLY A 42 -0.38 -3.81 12.26
CA GLY A 42 -0.56 -2.63 11.41
C GLY A 42 -2.00 -2.29 11.05
N GLU A 43 -2.97 -3.17 11.32
CA GLU A 43 -4.36 -3.00 10.85
C GLU A 43 -5.05 -1.76 11.42
N GLU A 44 -4.90 -1.51 12.72
CA GLU A 44 -5.54 -0.38 13.39
C GLU A 44 -4.94 0.95 12.91
N GLU A 45 -3.62 1.02 12.77
CA GLU A 45 -2.96 2.19 12.20
C GLU A 45 -3.28 2.38 10.70
N ALA A 46 -3.54 1.31 9.94
CA ALA A 46 -4.05 1.41 8.56
C ALA A 46 -5.45 2.01 8.48
N LEU A 47 -6.34 1.62 9.39
CA LEU A 47 -7.67 2.22 9.48
C LEU A 47 -7.58 3.73 9.77
N ILE A 48 -6.76 4.10 10.76
CA ILE A 48 -6.51 5.49 11.15
C ILE A 48 -5.90 6.26 9.98
N SER A 49 -4.87 5.71 9.33
CA SER A 49 -4.24 6.29 8.15
C SER A 49 -5.25 6.59 7.06
N GLY A 50 -6.08 5.64 6.65
CA GLY A 50 -7.06 5.88 5.58
C GLY A 50 -8.15 6.88 5.96
N LEU A 51 -8.61 6.90 7.21
CA LEU A 51 -9.61 7.87 7.67
C LEU A 51 -9.06 9.29 7.83
N LEU A 52 -7.77 9.43 8.12
CA LEU A 52 -7.16 10.72 8.43
C LEU A 52 -6.33 11.32 7.31
N HIS A 53 -5.89 10.54 6.32
CA HIS A 53 -4.92 11.03 5.33
C HIS A 53 -5.38 12.33 4.65
N ASP A 54 -6.67 12.39 4.33
CA ASP A 54 -7.31 13.49 3.64
C ASP A 54 -8.21 14.35 4.55
N LEU A 55 -8.01 14.32 5.86
CA LEU A 55 -8.86 15.08 6.81
C LEU A 55 -8.94 16.57 6.45
N GLY A 56 -7.86 17.17 5.95
CA GLY A 56 -7.84 18.58 5.53
C GLY A 56 -8.77 18.88 4.34
N LYS A 57 -9.21 17.87 3.58
CA LYS A 57 -10.18 18.07 2.48
C LYS A 57 -11.55 18.54 2.97
N TYR A 58 -11.88 18.37 4.26
CA TYR A 58 -13.05 19.02 4.87
C TYR A 58 -12.91 20.55 4.98
N GLY A 59 -11.74 21.14 4.72
CA GLY A 59 -11.51 22.58 4.76
C GLY A 59 -12.22 23.32 3.62
N ASP A 60 -12.77 24.50 3.92
CA ASP A 60 -13.51 25.29 2.92
C ASP A 60 -12.61 25.71 1.74
N ARG A 61 -11.32 25.96 2.01
CA ARG A 61 -10.31 26.26 0.99
C ARG A 61 -10.05 25.08 0.06
N PHE A 62 -10.02 23.86 0.59
CA PHE A 62 -9.87 22.68 -0.25
C PHE A 62 -11.08 22.49 -1.18
N GLN A 63 -12.29 22.72 -0.67
CA GLN A 63 -13.50 22.67 -1.50
C GLN A 63 -13.48 23.78 -2.58
N ALA A 64 -12.92 24.96 -2.29
CA ALA A 64 -12.70 26.00 -3.29
C ALA A 64 -11.62 25.62 -4.32
N ARG A 65 -10.54 24.94 -3.90
CA ARG A 65 -9.51 24.38 -4.78
C ARG A 65 -10.09 23.40 -5.81
N LEU A 66 -11.01 22.53 -5.41
CA LEU A 66 -11.68 21.62 -6.36
C LEU A 66 -12.48 22.35 -7.45
N GLN A 67 -12.84 23.62 -7.21
CA GLN A 67 -13.52 24.50 -8.18
C GLN A 67 -12.55 25.42 -8.92
N GLY A 68 -11.23 25.25 -8.74
CA GLY A 68 -10.20 26.11 -9.34
C GLY A 68 -10.07 27.50 -8.71
N LYS A 69 -10.63 27.73 -7.52
CA LYS A 69 -10.67 29.04 -6.85
C LYS A 69 -9.58 29.25 -5.79
N ASP A 70 -8.81 28.21 -5.49
CA ASP A 70 -7.71 28.24 -4.53
C ASP A 70 -6.62 27.24 -4.96
N SER A 71 -5.40 27.40 -4.49
CA SER A 71 -4.27 26.51 -4.81
C SER A 71 -3.18 26.58 -3.72
N GLY A 72 -2.13 25.77 -3.84
CA GLY A 72 -1.03 25.79 -2.87
C GLY A 72 -1.43 25.38 -1.45
N LEU A 73 -2.31 24.38 -1.34
CA LEU A 73 -2.85 23.93 -0.05
C LEU A 73 -2.22 22.61 0.42
N ASP A 74 -1.96 22.53 1.72
CA ASP A 74 -1.73 21.31 2.48
C ASP A 74 -3.07 20.81 3.05
N HIS A 75 -3.40 19.56 2.77
CA HIS A 75 -4.58 18.89 3.33
C HIS A 75 -4.24 17.62 4.12
N TRP A 76 -2.95 17.26 4.24
CA TRP A 76 -2.48 16.03 4.89
C TRP A 76 -1.96 16.26 6.32
N SER A 77 -1.33 17.41 6.58
CA SER A 77 -0.60 17.63 7.84
C SER A 77 -1.52 17.65 9.07
N GLN A 78 -2.76 18.12 8.91
CA GLN A 78 -3.77 18.09 9.98
C GLN A 78 -4.13 16.66 10.40
N GLY A 79 -4.26 15.75 9.42
CA GLY A 79 -4.51 14.33 9.68
C GLY A 79 -3.31 13.65 10.35
N ALA A 80 -2.11 13.93 9.85
CA ALA A 80 -0.86 13.42 10.43
C ALA A 80 -0.67 13.89 11.89
N TRP A 81 -0.90 15.17 12.15
CA TRP A 81 -0.81 15.73 13.49
C TRP A 81 -1.83 15.10 14.43
N LEU A 82 -3.08 14.92 13.99
CA LEU A 82 -4.10 14.28 14.81
C LEU A 82 -3.70 12.83 15.16
N ALA A 83 -3.23 12.05 14.19
CA ALA A 83 -2.78 10.67 14.41
C ALA A 83 -1.63 10.59 15.44
N LEU A 84 -0.72 11.56 15.45
CA LEU A 84 0.40 11.61 16.39
C LEU A 84 -0.04 11.88 17.83
N ASN A 85 -1.14 12.61 18.03
CA ASN A 85 -1.57 13.06 19.35
C ASN A 85 -2.54 12.09 20.02
N LYS A 86 -2.77 12.29 21.33
CA LYS A 86 -3.79 11.54 22.06
C LYS A 86 -5.18 11.77 21.42
N PRO A 87 -6.03 10.73 21.36
CA PRO A 87 -5.85 9.40 21.95
C PRO A 87 -5.08 8.39 21.09
N TYR A 88 -4.69 8.72 19.86
CA TYR A 88 -4.21 7.73 18.88
C TYR A 88 -2.74 7.36 19.05
N CYS A 89 -1.87 8.34 19.34
CA CYS A 89 -0.42 8.11 19.53
C CYS A 89 0.25 7.28 18.41
N SER A 90 -0.28 7.37 17.19
CA SER A 90 0.01 6.51 16.03
C SER A 90 1.11 7.13 15.16
N ILE A 91 2.38 6.90 15.54
CA ILE A 91 3.54 7.50 14.85
C ILE A 91 3.66 6.99 13.41
N ALA A 92 3.45 5.68 13.17
CA ALA A 92 3.54 5.12 11.82
C ALA A 92 2.43 5.68 10.93
N ALA A 93 1.21 5.79 11.47
CA ALA A 93 0.10 6.40 10.75
C ALA A 93 0.40 7.87 10.43
N ALA A 94 0.93 8.65 11.39
CA ALA A 94 1.28 10.05 11.19
C ALA A 94 2.32 10.24 10.07
N LEU A 95 3.38 9.43 10.04
CA LEU A 95 4.38 9.47 8.96
C LEU A 95 3.80 9.06 7.61
N SER A 96 2.95 8.04 7.59
CA SER A 96 2.31 7.55 6.37
C SER A 96 1.36 8.61 5.79
N ILE A 97 0.55 9.22 6.65
CA ILE A 97 -0.32 10.35 6.29
C ILE A 97 0.52 11.56 5.86
N GLN A 98 1.62 11.90 6.52
CA GLN A 98 2.44 13.00 6.04
C GLN A 98 2.98 12.70 4.64
N GLY A 99 3.44 11.47 4.42
CA GLY A 99 4.16 11.09 3.21
C GLY A 99 3.32 10.88 1.96
N HIS A 100 1.99 10.69 2.04
CA HIS A 100 1.21 10.30 0.85
C HIS A 100 1.20 11.35 -0.28
N HIS A 101 1.57 12.61 0.02
CA HIS A 101 1.80 13.63 -1.00
C HIS A 101 3.25 14.04 -1.23
N ILE A 102 4.14 13.82 -0.27
CA ILE A 102 5.50 14.38 -0.28
C ILE A 102 6.61 13.32 -0.16
N GLY A 103 6.22 12.04 -0.19
CA GLY A 103 7.10 10.91 0.10
C GLY A 103 7.32 10.71 1.60
N LEU A 104 7.69 9.50 1.98
CA LEU A 104 7.92 9.15 3.39
C LEU A 104 9.08 9.96 3.97
N GLN A 105 8.81 10.67 5.07
CA GLN A 105 9.79 11.53 5.74
C GLN A 105 10.61 10.74 6.75
N TYR A 106 11.76 11.31 7.15
CA TYR A 106 12.61 10.74 8.19
C TYR A 106 11.91 10.74 9.56
N LEU A 107 12.04 9.62 10.27
CA LEU A 107 11.52 9.48 11.63
C LEU A 107 12.43 10.24 12.62
N GLU A 108 12.08 11.50 12.89
CA GLU A 108 12.81 12.37 13.81
C GLU A 108 11.84 13.16 14.71
N ALA A 109 12.11 13.22 16.01
CA ALA A 109 11.24 13.87 16.99
C ALA A 109 10.94 15.35 16.66
N ASN A 110 11.95 16.11 16.23
CA ASN A 110 11.77 17.52 15.87
C ASN A 110 10.91 17.68 14.61
N LYS A 111 11.09 16.82 13.60
CA LYS A 111 10.25 16.85 12.38
C LYS A 111 8.79 16.51 12.68
N LEU A 112 8.55 15.54 13.56
CA LEU A 112 7.20 15.20 14.00
C LEU A 112 6.54 16.34 14.79
N ARG A 113 7.28 17.07 15.64
CA ARG A 113 6.75 18.26 16.34
C ARG A 113 6.35 19.38 15.37
N ASN A 114 7.04 19.49 14.24
CA ASN A 114 6.74 20.50 13.22
C ASN A 114 5.44 20.23 12.44
N LEU A 115 4.82 19.05 12.60
CA LEU A 115 3.46 18.79 12.11
C LEU A 115 2.39 19.61 12.85
N ASN A 116 2.74 20.27 13.96
CA ASN A 116 1.82 21.14 14.69
C ASN A 116 1.24 22.22 13.76
N PRO A 117 -0.11 22.31 13.64
CA PRO A 117 -0.78 23.29 12.77
C PRO A 117 -0.37 24.73 13.08
N ASP A 118 -0.10 25.07 14.34
CA ASP A 118 0.33 26.42 14.70
C ASP A 118 1.75 26.71 14.20
N SER A 119 2.65 25.73 14.23
CA SER A 119 3.98 25.84 13.61
C SER A 119 3.87 25.97 12.08
N LEU A 120 3.02 25.16 11.45
CA LEU A 120 2.82 25.17 9.99
C LEU A 120 2.18 26.47 9.47
N LYS A 121 1.33 27.12 10.28
CA LYS A 121 0.79 28.46 9.97
C LYS A 121 1.87 29.54 9.95
N LEU A 122 2.86 29.44 10.84
CA LEU A 122 3.97 30.38 10.89
C LEU A 122 4.94 30.15 9.74
N GLN A 123 5.33 28.89 9.51
CA GLN A 123 6.25 28.52 8.44
C GLN A 123 6.00 27.08 7.97
N HIS A 124 5.40 26.96 6.78
CA HIS A 124 5.24 25.67 6.13
C HIS A 124 6.51 25.31 5.34
N PRO A 125 7.09 24.09 5.48
CA PRO A 125 8.35 23.73 4.82
C PRO A 125 8.30 23.76 3.29
N LEU A 126 7.10 23.55 2.73
CA LEU A 126 6.84 23.59 1.28
C LEU A 126 6.20 24.91 0.81
N ASN A 127 6.16 25.93 1.66
CA ASN A 127 5.49 27.21 1.38
C ASN A 127 4.00 27.04 0.97
N LEU A 128 3.32 26.06 1.57
CA LEU A 128 1.89 25.79 1.38
C LEU A 128 1.09 26.39 2.54
N GLN A 129 -0.22 26.52 2.34
CA GLN A 129 -1.13 26.97 3.38
C GLN A 129 -2.05 25.82 3.80
N LEU A 130 -2.37 25.73 5.09
CA LEU A 130 -3.36 24.75 5.55
C LEU A 130 -4.73 25.04 4.93
N SER A 131 -5.34 23.99 4.38
CA SER A 131 -6.72 24.01 3.87
C SER A 131 -7.76 24.39 4.93
N GLU A 132 -7.48 24.06 6.20
CA GLU A 132 -8.20 24.52 7.38
C GLU A 132 -7.24 24.54 8.57
N SER A 133 -7.20 25.66 9.26
CA SER A 133 -6.26 25.94 10.34
C SER A 133 -6.78 25.50 11.72
N ASN A 134 -8.10 25.26 11.84
CA ASN A 134 -8.76 24.83 13.06
C ASN A 134 -9.08 23.32 13.03
N PRO A 135 -8.32 22.46 13.74
CA PRO A 135 -8.53 21.01 13.72
C PRO A 135 -9.89 20.60 14.33
N LYS A 136 -10.45 21.39 15.26
CA LYS A 136 -11.78 21.10 15.84
C LYS A 136 -12.88 21.20 14.78
N LYS A 137 -12.76 22.15 13.86
CA LYS A 137 -13.72 22.33 12.76
C LYS A 137 -13.68 21.16 11.77
N LEU A 138 -12.49 20.64 11.47
CA LEU A 138 -12.32 19.44 10.65
C LEU A 138 -12.96 18.22 11.32
N LEU A 139 -12.67 17.99 12.61
CA LEU A 139 -13.25 16.89 13.39
C LEU A 139 -14.77 16.96 13.51
N GLN A 140 -15.34 18.16 13.69
CA GLN A 140 -16.80 18.35 13.68
C GLN A 140 -17.43 17.97 12.34
N ARG A 141 -16.79 18.33 11.22
CA ARG A 141 -17.27 18.00 9.87
C ARG A 141 -17.13 16.50 9.58
N PHE A 142 -16.01 15.91 9.97
CA PHE A 142 -15.76 14.47 9.91
C PHE A 142 -16.82 13.69 10.69
N ALA A 143 -17.12 14.10 11.92
CA ALA A 143 -18.17 13.48 12.74
C ALA A 143 -19.58 13.70 12.17
N ALA A 144 -19.85 14.85 11.53
CA ALA A 144 -21.13 15.13 10.88
C ALA A 144 -21.38 14.21 9.66
N ASP A 145 -20.33 13.64 9.08
CA ASP A 145 -20.41 12.58 8.06
C ASP A 145 -20.52 11.16 8.65
N ASN A 146 -20.77 11.06 9.97
CA ASN A 146 -20.87 9.83 10.76
C ASN A 146 -19.61 8.95 10.71
N LEU A 147 -18.46 9.56 10.51
CA LEU A 147 -17.18 8.88 10.61
C LEU A 147 -16.67 8.92 12.04
N GLN A 148 -16.04 7.84 12.46
CA GLN A 148 -15.44 7.70 13.79
C GLN A 148 -14.07 7.07 13.64
N ILE A 149 -13.18 7.43 14.55
CA ILE A 149 -11.83 6.88 14.60
C ILE A 149 -11.70 6.19 15.95
N THR A 150 -11.47 4.90 15.92
CA THR A 150 -11.20 4.12 17.12
C THR A 150 -9.72 4.27 17.46
N PRO A 151 -9.35 4.67 18.68
CA PRO A 151 -7.96 4.61 19.13
C PRO A 151 -7.41 3.19 19.01
N PRO A 152 -6.16 3.01 18.56
CA PRO A 152 -5.60 1.68 18.44
C PRO A 152 -5.35 1.08 19.83
N ALA A 153 -5.63 -0.21 19.99
CA ALA A 153 -5.20 -0.98 21.15
C ALA A 153 -3.67 -1.13 21.17
N LYS A 154 -3.04 -1.20 19.99
CA LYS A 154 -1.59 -1.29 19.85
C LYS A 154 -1.09 -0.50 18.64
N THR A 155 0.02 0.21 18.81
CA THR A 155 0.73 0.89 17.71
C THR A 155 1.94 0.06 17.26
N LEU A 156 2.31 0.19 15.98
CA LEU A 156 3.54 -0.35 15.40
C LEU A 156 4.78 0.18 16.12
N LEU A 157 4.72 1.46 16.53
CA LEU A 157 5.78 2.10 17.32
C LEU A 157 5.24 2.63 18.63
N SER A 158 5.88 2.23 19.72
CA SER A 158 5.68 2.85 21.04
C SER A 158 6.66 4.01 21.30
N LYS A 159 7.80 4.04 20.58
CA LYS A 159 8.85 5.05 20.69
C LYS A 159 9.65 5.14 19.39
N ILE A 160 10.37 6.25 19.25
CA ILE A 160 11.24 6.51 18.09
C ILE A 160 12.55 5.76 18.29
N GLU A 161 12.76 4.68 17.55
CA GLU A 161 14.01 3.90 17.57
C GLU A 161 14.46 3.55 16.14
N PRO A 162 15.76 3.64 15.83
CA PRO A 162 16.28 3.37 14.49
C PRO A 162 16.45 1.87 14.25
N ARG A 163 15.34 1.14 14.11
CA ARG A 163 15.35 -0.30 13.81
C ARG A 163 14.90 -0.59 12.38
N VAL A 164 15.47 -1.64 11.79
CA VAL A 164 15.17 -2.05 10.40
C VAL A 164 13.74 -2.58 10.27
N ASP A 165 13.28 -3.40 11.23
CA ASP A 165 11.91 -3.91 11.26
C ASP A 165 10.90 -2.76 11.32
N THR A 166 11.09 -1.82 12.26
CA THR A 166 10.25 -0.61 12.35
C THR A 166 10.22 0.21 11.04
N MET A 167 11.36 0.34 10.37
CA MET A 167 11.43 1.04 9.09
C MET A 167 10.65 0.30 7.98
N LEU A 168 10.74 -1.02 7.93
CA LEU A 168 9.98 -1.85 6.98
C LEU A 168 8.47 -1.79 7.28
N ASP A 169 8.11 -1.81 8.56
CA ASP A 169 6.73 -1.73 9.02
C ASP A 169 6.06 -0.42 8.57
N ILE A 170 6.72 0.72 8.80
CA ILE A 170 6.21 2.02 8.35
C ILE A 170 6.10 2.05 6.83
N ARG A 171 7.07 1.49 6.09
CA ARG A 171 7.02 1.45 4.63
C ARG A 171 5.88 0.59 4.11
N LEU A 172 5.57 -0.51 4.79
CA LEU A 172 4.45 -1.39 4.43
C LEU A 172 3.11 -0.69 4.68
N LEU A 173 2.94 -0.02 5.83
CA LEU A 173 1.76 0.80 6.11
C LEU A 173 1.60 1.96 5.10
N PHE A 174 2.70 2.67 4.83
CA PHE A 174 2.72 3.74 3.84
C PHE A 174 2.33 3.24 2.44
N SER A 175 2.89 2.10 2.01
CA SER A 175 2.55 1.47 0.74
C SER A 175 1.07 1.08 0.68
N ALA A 176 0.53 0.52 1.76
CA ALA A 176 -0.88 0.14 1.82
C ALA A 176 -1.81 1.36 1.74
N LEU A 177 -1.48 2.46 2.42
CA LEU A 177 -2.23 3.71 2.36
C LEU A 177 -2.20 4.31 0.94
N VAL A 178 -1.02 4.44 0.36
CA VAL A 178 -0.83 5.03 -0.97
C VAL A 178 -1.54 4.18 -2.03
N ASP A 179 -1.34 2.87 -2.04
CA ASP A 179 -2.02 1.99 -3.01
C ASP A 179 -3.55 2.09 -2.87
N ALA A 180 -4.07 2.15 -1.64
CA ALA A 180 -5.50 2.27 -1.37
C ALA A 180 -6.08 3.61 -1.87
N ASP A 181 -5.39 4.73 -1.61
CA ASP A 181 -5.77 6.06 -2.09
C ASP A 181 -5.77 6.13 -3.63
N PHE A 182 -4.69 5.68 -4.26
CA PHE A 182 -4.58 5.66 -5.72
C PHE A 182 -5.66 4.79 -6.37
N LEU A 183 -5.90 3.59 -5.83
CA LEU A 183 -6.93 2.68 -6.35
C LEU A 183 -8.35 3.23 -6.20
N ASP A 184 -8.64 3.88 -5.08
CA ASP A 184 -9.96 4.47 -4.86
C ASP A 184 -10.20 5.68 -5.76
N THR A 185 -9.16 6.49 -5.96
CA THR A 185 -9.17 7.65 -6.85
C THR A 185 -9.27 7.22 -8.32
N GLU A 186 -8.48 6.23 -8.75
CA GLU A 186 -8.57 5.61 -10.09
C GLU A 186 -9.98 5.10 -10.34
N ALA A 187 -10.55 4.33 -9.40
CA ALA A 187 -11.88 3.75 -9.57
C ALA A 187 -13.00 4.80 -9.64
N HIS A 188 -12.84 5.96 -8.99
CA HIS A 188 -13.74 7.09 -9.14
C HIS A 188 -13.71 7.67 -10.55
N PHE A 189 -12.51 7.94 -11.07
CA PHE A 189 -12.35 8.54 -12.40
C PHE A 189 -12.70 7.59 -13.54
N GLN A 190 -12.47 6.27 -13.36
CA GLN A 190 -12.92 5.22 -14.27
C GLN A 190 -14.39 4.83 -14.08
N GLY A 191 -15.07 5.45 -13.11
CA GLY A 191 -16.46 5.16 -12.77
C GLY A 191 -17.46 5.57 -13.85
N ASP A 192 -18.64 4.97 -13.81
CA ASP A 192 -19.73 5.18 -14.76
C ASP A 192 -21.02 5.67 -14.06
N ILE A 193 -22.15 5.61 -14.78
CA ILE A 193 -23.47 5.93 -14.23
C ILE A 193 -23.88 5.03 -13.04
N ASN A 194 -23.23 3.89 -12.84
CA ASN A 194 -23.50 2.96 -11.75
C ASN A 194 -22.57 3.17 -10.55
N GLY A 195 -21.38 3.78 -10.72
CA GLY A 195 -20.50 4.13 -9.62
C GLY A 195 -19.02 3.92 -9.93
N LYS A 196 -18.20 3.76 -8.89
CA LYS A 196 -16.76 3.49 -9.03
C LYS A 196 -16.53 2.15 -9.76
N GLN A 197 -15.51 2.09 -10.62
CA GLN A 197 -15.10 0.88 -11.31
C GLN A 197 -13.65 0.55 -10.97
N TYR A 198 -13.43 -0.50 -10.16
CA TYR A 198 -12.09 -0.96 -9.84
C TYR A 198 -11.53 -1.81 -10.98
N ARG A 199 -10.23 -1.67 -11.25
CA ARG A 199 -9.51 -2.56 -12.17
C ARG A 199 -9.68 -4.03 -11.77
N LYS A 200 -9.78 -4.91 -12.77
CA LYS A 200 -9.89 -6.35 -12.57
C LYS A 200 -8.66 -6.83 -11.78
N GLN A 201 -8.89 -7.56 -10.69
CA GLN A 201 -7.79 -8.18 -9.95
C GLN A 201 -7.14 -9.29 -10.79
N GLY A 202 -5.83 -9.46 -10.63
CA GLY A 202 -5.13 -10.61 -11.18
C GLY A 202 -5.69 -11.92 -10.63
N GLN A 203 -5.55 -13.01 -11.39
CA GLN A 203 -5.97 -14.31 -10.90
C GLN A 203 -5.15 -14.70 -9.65
N PRO A 204 -5.78 -15.35 -8.66
CA PRO A 204 -5.05 -15.90 -7.54
C PRO A 204 -4.02 -16.93 -8.02
N LEU A 205 -2.95 -17.10 -7.24
CA LEU A 205 -1.97 -18.14 -7.53
C LEU A 205 -2.62 -19.51 -7.27
N GLU A 206 -2.69 -20.34 -8.30
CA GLU A 206 -2.99 -21.77 -8.21
C GLU A 206 -1.67 -22.53 -8.34
N PRO A 207 -0.92 -22.73 -7.24
CA PRO A 207 0.47 -23.19 -7.33
C PRO A 207 0.58 -24.61 -7.87
N GLU A 208 -0.43 -25.46 -7.64
CA GLU A 208 -0.47 -26.82 -8.16
C GLU A 208 -0.66 -26.86 -9.67
N ASP A 209 -1.63 -26.12 -10.21
CA ASP A 209 -1.88 -26.06 -11.65
C ASP A 209 -0.69 -25.42 -12.38
N ALA A 210 -0.17 -24.32 -11.84
CA ALA A 210 1.01 -23.66 -12.39
C ALA A 210 2.24 -24.57 -12.39
N LEU A 211 2.45 -25.35 -11.31
CA LEU A 211 3.53 -26.33 -11.25
C LEU A 211 3.33 -27.43 -12.30
N ASN A 212 2.14 -28.02 -12.39
CA ASN A 212 1.83 -29.06 -13.37
C ASN A 212 2.05 -28.61 -14.81
N ILE A 213 1.68 -27.36 -15.15
CA ILE A 213 1.93 -26.77 -16.47
C ILE A 213 3.44 -26.65 -16.72
N LEU A 214 4.19 -26.13 -15.75
CA LEU A 214 5.63 -25.96 -15.86
C LEU A 214 6.36 -27.31 -16.01
N GLU A 215 5.93 -28.32 -15.26
CA GLU A 215 6.52 -29.67 -15.33
C GLU A 215 6.28 -30.32 -16.69
N LYS A 216 5.05 -30.24 -17.21
CA LYS A 216 4.74 -30.70 -18.58
C LYS A 216 5.57 -29.99 -19.63
N HIS A 217 5.75 -28.68 -19.49
CA HIS A 217 6.60 -27.90 -20.39
C HIS A 217 8.07 -28.36 -20.33
N LEU A 218 8.57 -28.64 -19.12
CA LEU A 218 9.93 -29.13 -18.92
C LEU A 218 10.15 -30.53 -19.49
N ASP A 219 9.16 -31.42 -19.37
CA ASP A 219 9.24 -32.80 -19.85
C ASP A 219 9.11 -32.89 -21.38
N ALA A 220 8.50 -31.89 -22.02
CA ALA A 220 8.40 -31.77 -23.47
C ALA A 220 9.71 -31.30 -24.14
N PHE A 221 10.71 -30.84 -23.39
CA PHE A 221 11.98 -30.46 -23.99
C PHE A 221 12.68 -31.66 -24.62
N PRO A 222 13.13 -31.55 -25.89
CA PRO A 222 13.88 -32.63 -26.53
C PRO A 222 15.15 -32.91 -25.72
N GLU A 223 15.52 -34.19 -25.62
CA GLU A 223 16.75 -34.58 -24.93
C GLU A 223 17.93 -33.80 -25.50
N ASN A 224 18.65 -33.11 -24.63
CA ASN A 224 19.79 -32.32 -25.04
C ASN A 224 20.86 -33.27 -25.60
N LYS A 225 21.38 -32.98 -26.80
CA LYS A 225 22.46 -33.75 -27.44
C LYS A 225 23.66 -33.95 -26.50
N ASN A 226 23.87 -33.01 -25.57
CA ASN A 226 24.84 -33.14 -24.49
C ASN A 226 24.21 -33.77 -23.24
N LYS A 227 24.45 -35.07 -23.03
CA LYS A 227 23.96 -35.84 -21.87
C LYS A 227 24.37 -35.24 -20.52
N ASN A 228 25.56 -34.64 -20.41
CA ASN A 228 26.02 -34.04 -19.15
C ASN A 228 25.15 -32.84 -18.74
N VAL A 229 24.72 -32.02 -19.70
CA VAL A 229 23.82 -30.89 -19.45
C VAL A 229 22.44 -31.38 -19.00
N SER A 230 21.94 -32.46 -19.60
CA SER A 230 20.65 -33.07 -19.21
C SER A 230 20.70 -33.59 -17.77
N VAL A 231 21.79 -34.27 -17.38
CA VAL A 231 21.98 -34.77 -16.00
C VAL A 231 22.03 -33.62 -15.00
N VAL A 232 22.78 -32.55 -15.30
CA VAL A 232 22.87 -31.37 -14.42
C VAL A 232 21.49 -30.71 -14.26
N ARG A 233 20.72 -30.57 -15.34
CA ARG A 233 19.35 -30.00 -15.29
C ARG A 233 18.41 -30.85 -14.45
N LYS A 234 18.41 -32.18 -14.63
CA LYS A 234 17.58 -33.11 -13.84
C LYS A 234 17.95 -33.06 -12.35
N LYS A 235 19.24 -33.07 -12.03
CA LYS A 235 19.73 -32.95 -10.65
C LYS A 235 19.35 -31.61 -10.01
N LEU A 236 19.46 -30.51 -10.76
CA LEU A 236 19.07 -29.18 -10.30
C LEU A 236 17.58 -29.12 -9.98
N ARG A 237 16.73 -29.66 -10.86
CA ARG A 237 15.28 -29.74 -10.65
C ARG A 237 14.93 -30.57 -9.42
N GLN A 238 15.56 -31.74 -9.24
CA GLN A 238 15.32 -32.57 -8.05
C GLN A 238 15.72 -31.85 -6.76
N ASN A 239 16.91 -31.23 -6.72
CA ASN A 239 17.36 -30.47 -5.56
C ASN A 239 16.38 -29.33 -5.19
N CYS A 240 15.81 -28.66 -6.20
CA CYS A 240 14.78 -27.64 -6.02
C CYS A 240 13.48 -28.24 -5.46
N ALA A 241 13.02 -29.38 -5.99
CA ALA A 241 11.83 -30.06 -5.50
C ALA A 241 11.99 -30.52 -4.03
N ASP A 242 13.14 -31.10 -3.69
CA ASP A 242 13.43 -31.55 -2.32
C ASP A 242 13.54 -30.36 -1.36
N SER A 243 14.14 -29.25 -1.80
CA SER A 243 14.27 -28.03 -0.99
C SER A 243 12.93 -27.34 -0.76
N ALA A 244 11.99 -27.45 -1.68
CA ALA A 244 10.65 -26.86 -1.53
C ALA A 244 9.85 -27.42 -0.35
N GLN A 245 10.17 -28.64 0.10
CA GLN A 245 9.54 -29.28 1.26
C GLN A 245 10.06 -28.76 2.61
N LYS A 246 11.17 -28.01 2.61
CA LYS A 246 11.75 -27.45 3.85
C LYS A 246 10.90 -26.30 4.38
N SER A 247 11.11 -25.93 5.64
CA SER A 247 10.50 -24.74 6.25
C SER A 247 10.83 -23.47 5.47
N GLN A 248 9.93 -22.49 5.50
CA GLN A 248 10.15 -21.18 4.90
C GLN A 248 11.44 -20.53 5.42
N GLY A 249 12.15 -19.82 4.55
CA GLY A 249 13.41 -19.19 4.87
C GLY A 249 14.17 -18.70 3.64
N LEU A 250 15.46 -18.45 3.80
CA LEU A 250 16.34 -18.04 2.71
C LEU A 250 16.98 -19.25 2.03
N PHE A 251 16.92 -19.30 0.70
CA PHE A 251 17.50 -20.35 -0.12
C PHE A 251 18.44 -19.76 -1.16
N THR A 252 19.53 -20.46 -1.44
CA THR A 252 20.52 -20.06 -2.46
C THR A 252 20.64 -21.15 -3.50
N LEU A 253 20.48 -20.78 -4.78
CA LEU A 253 20.68 -21.68 -5.91
C LEU A 253 21.93 -21.32 -6.70
N THR A 254 22.99 -22.10 -6.52
CA THR A 254 24.26 -21.94 -7.26
C THR A 254 24.36 -22.96 -8.37
N ALA A 255 24.41 -22.51 -9.63
CA ALA A 255 24.68 -23.37 -10.78
C ALA A 255 25.33 -22.59 -11.93
N PRO A 256 26.02 -23.24 -12.88
CA PRO A 256 26.61 -22.58 -14.06
C PRO A 256 25.58 -21.89 -14.96
N THR A 257 26.02 -20.99 -15.84
CA THR A 257 25.14 -20.41 -16.88
C THR A 257 24.65 -21.51 -17.83
N GLY A 258 23.43 -21.40 -18.35
CA GLY A 258 22.83 -22.41 -19.25
C GLY A 258 22.31 -23.69 -18.57
N SER A 259 22.48 -23.83 -17.25
CA SER A 259 21.98 -24.98 -16.46
C SER A 259 20.47 -24.97 -16.17
N GLY A 260 19.73 -23.96 -16.64
CA GLY A 260 18.28 -23.88 -16.45
C GLY A 260 17.84 -23.34 -15.07
N LYS A 261 18.67 -22.51 -14.42
CA LYS A 261 18.38 -21.93 -13.09
C LYS A 261 17.01 -21.28 -12.99
N THR A 262 16.60 -20.49 -13.98
CA THR A 262 15.33 -19.75 -13.94
C THR A 262 14.12 -20.68 -13.79
N LEU A 263 14.02 -21.73 -14.63
CA LEU A 263 12.91 -22.68 -14.54
C LEU A 263 13.00 -23.54 -13.28
N ALA A 264 14.21 -23.91 -12.84
CA ALA A 264 14.39 -24.65 -11.59
C ALA A 264 13.97 -23.82 -10.36
N MET A 265 14.29 -22.51 -10.33
CA MET A 265 13.84 -21.59 -9.30
C MET A 265 12.32 -21.42 -9.32
N LEU A 266 11.69 -21.38 -10.50
CA LEU A 266 10.24 -21.30 -10.61
C LEU A 266 9.56 -22.59 -10.13
N CYS A 267 10.11 -23.77 -10.46
CA CYS A 267 9.66 -25.05 -9.89
C CYS A 267 9.73 -25.04 -8.37
N PHE A 268 10.87 -24.61 -7.81
CA PHE A 268 11.02 -24.46 -6.36
C PHE A 268 9.96 -23.53 -5.78
N ALA A 269 9.78 -22.32 -6.36
CA ALA A 269 8.86 -21.33 -5.85
C ALA A 269 7.41 -21.81 -5.85
N LEU A 270 6.97 -22.47 -6.94
CA LEU A 270 5.61 -23.02 -7.06
C LEU A 270 5.39 -24.22 -6.12
N ALA A 271 6.35 -25.14 -6.05
CA ALA A 271 6.27 -26.27 -5.12
C ALA A 271 6.27 -25.80 -3.66
N HIS A 272 7.10 -24.82 -3.31
CA HIS A 272 7.16 -24.26 -1.97
C HIS A 272 5.87 -23.49 -1.65
N ALA A 273 5.33 -22.74 -2.61
CA ALA A 273 4.04 -22.07 -2.46
C ALA A 273 2.89 -23.07 -2.22
N LYS A 274 2.89 -24.21 -2.92
CA LYS A 274 1.94 -25.30 -2.69
C LYS A 274 2.06 -25.88 -1.27
N VAL A 275 3.27 -26.24 -0.84
CA VAL A 275 3.51 -26.86 0.47
C VAL A 275 3.10 -25.96 1.63
N HIS A 276 3.34 -24.65 1.49
CA HIS A 276 3.17 -23.67 2.56
C HIS A 276 1.94 -22.75 2.39
N ASN A 277 1.07 -23.03 1.42
CA ASN A 277 -0.10 -22.20 1.10
C ASN A 277 0.24 -20.72 0.86
N LEU A 278 1.36 -20.44 0.18
CA LEU A 278 1.78 -19.06 -0.11
C LEU A 278 0.89 -18.46 -1.21
N ARG A 279 0.47 -17.22 -1.00
CA ARG A 279 -0.50 -16.54 -1.87
C ARG A 279 0.08 -16.01 -3.18
N ARG A 280 1.42 -15.84 -3.26
CA ARG A 280 2.10 -15.16 -4.38
C ARG A 280 3.50 -15.71 -4.59
N VAL A 281 3.92 -15.69 -5.86
CA VAL A 281 5.33 -15.82 -6.27
C VAL A 281 5.72 -14.51 -6.97
N ILE A 282 6.75 -13.85 -6.47
CA ILE A 282 7.29 -12.62 -7.07
C ILE A 282 8.65 -12.97 -7.68
N VAL A 283 8.75 -12.87 -9.00
CA VAL A 283 10.00 -13.12 -9.74
C VAL A 283 10.64 -11.78 -10.07
N VAL A 284 11.83 -11.54 -9.53
CA VAL A 284 12.65 -10.38 -9.88
C VAL A 284 13.71 -10.86 -10.87
N THR A 285 13.67 -10.31 -12.09
CA THR A 285 14.61 -10.66 -13.16
C THR A 285 15.13 -9.39 -13.84
N GLU A 286 16.24 -9.51 -14.58
CA GLU A 286 16.76 -8.41 -15.39
C GLU A 286 15.84 -8.13 -16.58
N VAL A 287 15.65 -6.84 -16.90
CA VAL A 287 14.77 -6.38 -18.00
C VAL A 287 15.15 -6.99 -19.35
N SER A 288 16.43 -7.26 -19.59
CA SER A 288 16.94 -7.91 -20.81
C SER A 288 16.34 -9.30 -21.05
N GLN A 289 15.94 -10.02 -19.99
CA GLN A 289 15.34 -11.34 -20.09
C GLN A 289 13.84 -11.31 -20.43
N LEU A 290 13.16 -10.17 -20.24
CA LEU A 290 11.73 -10.01 -20.55
C LEU A 290 11.47 -9.61 -22.00
N LEU A 291 12.42 -8.92 -22.65
CA LEU A 291 12.30 -8.46 -24.04
C LEU A 291 12.70 -9.52 -25.08
N SER A 292 13.16 -10.70 -24.62
CA SER A 292 13.65 -11.80 -25.46
C SER A 292 12.68 -13.01 -25.52
N SER A 293 11.51 -12.89 -24.89
CA SER A 293 10.39 -13.85 -24.98
C SER A 293 9.27 -13.29 -25.85
#